data_AF-A0A2T4RXI8-F1
#
_entry.id   AF-A0A2T4RXI8-F1
#
_cell.length_a   1.000
_cell.length_b   1.000
_cell.length_c   1.000
_cell.angle_alpha   90.00
_cell.angle_beta   90.00
_cell.angle_gamma   90.00
#
_symmetry.space_group_name_H-M   'P 1'
#
loop_
_entity.id
_entity.type
_entity.pdbx_description
1 polymer ?
#
loop_
_entity_poly.entity_id
_entity_poly.type
_entity_poly.pdbx_seq_one_letter_code
_entity_poly.pdbx_strand_id
1 'polypeptide(L)'
;SGAIVEPYLSTQWFVNMEPLAKRALDNQKTDNRVNFVPERFEHTFNQWMENIRDWTISRQLWWGHQIPAWYHNETGEIYVGEEAPEDIENWTQDEDVLDTWFSSALWPFSTLGWPDTEAKDFERYYPTN
;
A
#
# COMPACT_ATOMS: atom_id res chain seq x y z
N SER A 1 -6.67 -21.46 3.66
CA SER A 1 -6.94 -22.82 3.13
C SER A 1 -6.15 -23.92 3.84
N GLY A 2 -5.02 -23.62 4.50
CA GLY A 2 -4.19 -24.65 5.16
C GLY A 2 -3.32 -25.48 4.21
N ALA A 3 -3.36 -25.15 2.91
CA ALA A 3 -2.47 -25.74 1.91
C ALA A 3 -1.03 -25.25 2.10
N ILE A 4 -0.07 -26.08 1.68
CA ILE A 4 1.34 -25.72 1.65
C ILE A 4 1.55 -24.68 0.54
N VAL A 5 2.26 -23.60 0.87
CA VAL A 5 2.60 -22.55 -0.09
C VAL A 5 3.77 -23.00 -0.95
N GLU A 6 3.61 -22.89 -2.26
CA GLU A 6 4.69 -23.11 -3.23
C GLU A 6 5.34 -21.76 -3.59
N PRO A 7 6.67 -21.62 -3.45
CA PRO A 7 7.39 -20.48 -3.99
C PRO A 7 7.44 -20.56 -5.51
N TYR A 8 6.97 -19.51 -6.18
CA TYR A 8 7.00 -19.41 -7.64
C TYR A 8 7.48 -18.01 -8.07
N LEU A 9 8.21 -17.95 -9.18
CA LEU A 9 8.65 -16.68 -9.76
C LEU A 9 7.58 -16.17 -10.72
N SER A 10 6.98 -15.02 -10.41
CA SER A 10 6.13 -14.29 -11.35
C SER A 10 6.40 -12.79 -11.27
N THR A 11 6.05 -12.09 -12.34
CA THR A 11 5.91 -10.63 -12.31
C THR A 11 4.77 -10.27 -11.36
N GLN A 12 5.00 -9.29 -10.49
CA GLN A 12 4.04 -8.78 -9.51
C GLN A 12 4.35 -7.30 -9.24
N TRP A 13 3.39 -6.59 -8.65
CA TRP A 13 3.56 -5.23 -8.17
C TRP A 13 4.15 -5.22 -6.77
N PHE A 14 5.22 -4.45 -6.58
CA PHE A 14 5.90 -4.30 -5.30
C PHE A 14 5.99 -2.84 -4.90
N VAL A 15 5.85 -2.59 -3.60
CA VAL A 15 6.21 -1.31 -2.99
C VAL A 15 7.63 -1.40 -2.44
N ASN A 16 8.48 -0.42 -2.82
CA ASN A 16 9.80 -0.26 -2.23
C ASN A 16 9.66 0.17 -0.76
N MET A 17 9.86 -0.78 0.16
CA MET A 17 9.54 -0.58 1.58
C MET A 17 10.66 0.08 2.36
N GLU A 18 11.91 -0.03 1.91
CA GLU A 18 13.09 0.51 2.61
C GLU A 18 12.94 2.01 2.99
N PRO A 19 12.61 2.93 2.06
CA PRO A 19 12.45 4.34 2.42
C PRO A 19 11.25 4.59 3.35
N LEU A 20 10.19 3.80 3.25
CA LEU A 20 8.99 3.94 4.08
C LEU A 20 9.26 3.48 5.51
N ALA A 21 9.92 2.33 5.68
CA ALA A 21 10.33 1.83 6.98
C ALA A 21 11.34 2.76 7.67
N LYS A 22 12.28 3.32 6.90
CA LYS A 22 13.22 4.33 7.41
C LYS A 22 12.47 5.54 7.99
N ARG A 23 11.46 6.06 7.29
CA ARG A 23 10.64 7.19 7.78
C ARG A 23 9.94 6.83 9.09
N ALA A 24 9.41 5.62 9.20
CA ALA A 24 8.72 5.16 10.41
C ALA A 24 9.69 5.00 11.59
N LEU A 25 10.87 4.41 11.38
CA LEU A 25 11.93 4.30 12.38
C LEU A 25 12.48 5.65 12.82
N ASP A 26 12.66 6.58 11.88
CA ASP A 26 13.13 7.92 12.21
C ASP A 26 12.09 8.69 13.03
N ASN A 27 10.78 8.51 12.78
CA ASN A 27 9.73 9.08 13.63
C ASN A 27 9.80 8.59 15.08
N GLN A 28 10.12 7.31 15.31
CA GLN A 28 10.27 6.76 16.67
C GLN A 28 11.44 7.38 17.46
N LYS A 29 12.38 8.05 16.79
CA LYS A 29 13.50 8.76 17.44
C LYS A 29 13.17 10.21 17.80
N THR A 30 11.96 10.67 17.48
CA THR A 30 11.51 12.04 17.73
C THR A 30 10.54 12.11 18.90
N ASP A 31 10.23 13.33 19.34
CA ASP A 31 9.18 13.56 20.34
C ASP A 31 7.77 13.19 19.84
N ASN A 32 7.59 13.02 18.51
CA ASN A 32 6.33 12.59 17.88
C ASN A 32 6.23 11.06 17.72
N ARG A 33 7.00 10.30 18.49
CA ARG A 33 6.98 8.83 18.46
C ARG A 33 5.63 8.26 18.85
N VAL A 34 5.33 7.07 18.34
CA VAL A 34 4.11 6.34 18.72
C VAL A 34 4.34 5.68 20.07
N ASN A 35 3.43 5.91 21.03
CA ASN A 35 3.52 5.30 22.35
C ASN A 35 2.90 3.88 22.31
N PHE A 36 3.75 2.86 22.27
CA PHE A 36 3.30 1.47 22.28
C PHE A 36 2.91 1.01 23.69
N VAL A 37 1.78 0.31 23.81
CA VAL A 37 1.30 -0.29 25.06
C VAL A 37 1.06 -1.79 24.88
N PRO A 38 1.82 -2.67 25.56
CA PRO A 38 2.98 -2.38 26.41
C PRO A 38 4.22 -1.92 25.62
N GLU A 39 5.11 -1.16 26.27
CA GLU A 39 6.30 -0.54 25.64
C GLU A 39 7.19 -1.53 24.89
N ARG A 40 7.28 -2.79 25.36
CA ARG A 40 8.08 -3.84 24.71
C ARG A 40 7.73 -4.06 23.23
N PHE A 41 6.52 -3.70 22.79
CA PHE A 41 6.13 -3.86 21.39
C PHE A 41 6.85 -2.90 20.44
N GLU A 42 7.42 -1.80 20.94
CA GLU A 42 8.29 -0.93 20.15
C GLU A 42 9.53 -1.69 19.65
N HIS A 43 10.08 -2.59 20.45
CA HIS A 43 11.19 -3.45 20.02
C HIS A 43 10.78 -4.37 18.86
N THR A 44 9.60 -4.98 18.93
CA THR A 44 9.07 -5.82 17.84
C THR A 44 8.85 -5.01 16.56
N PHE A 45 8.29 -3.81 16.69
CA PHE A 45 8.10 -2.89 15.58
C PHE A 45 9.44 -2.51 14.92
N ASN A 46 10.43 -2.09 15.72
CA ASN A 46 11.75 -1.70 15.23
C ASN A 46 12.43 -2.87 14.50
N GLN A 47 12.45 -4.05 15.12
CA GLN A 47 13.04 -5.25 14.52
C GLN A 47 12.37 -5.62 13.19
N TRP A 48 11.05 -5.46 13.08
CA TRP A 48 10.32 -5.73 11.84
C TRP A 48 10.67 -4.71 10.74
N MET A 49 10.68 -3.42 11.07
CA MET A 49 10.99 -2.34 10.13
C MET A 49 12.45 -2.38 9.65
N GLU A 50 13.40 -2.75 10.52
CA GLU A 50 14.83 -2.86 10.17
C GLU A 50 15.13 -3.99 9.17
N ASN A 51 14.29 -5.05 9.15
CA ASN A 51 14.48 -6.22 8.32
C ASN A 51 13.42 -6.36 7.22
N ILE A 52 12.64 -5.30 6.99
CA ILE A 52 11.54 -5.33 6.04
C ILE A 52 12.05 -5.61 4.63
N ARG A 53 11.19 -6.24 3.82
CA ARG A 53 11.41 -6.44 2.39
C ARG A 53 10.31 -5.76 1.60
N ASP A 54 10.55 -5.56 0.32
CA ASP A 54 9.55 -5.02 -0.58
C ASP A 54 8.25 -5.82 -0.51
N TRP A 55 7.17 -5.09 -0.42
CA TRP A 55 5.85 -5.66 -0.19
C TRP A 55 5.18 -5.92 -1.53
N THR A 56 4.91 -7.19 -1.81
CA THR A 56 4.06 -7.58 -2.94
C THR A 56 2.62 -7.16 -2.68
N ILE A 57 2.11 -6.20 -3.46
CA ILE A 57 0.77 -5.62 -3.29
C ILE A 57 -0.26 -6.18 -4.27
N SER A 58 0.13 -6.85 -5.33
CA SER A 58 -0.79 -7.49 -6.28
C SER A 58 -1.26 -8.88 -5.80
N ARG A 59 -2.50 -9.23 -6.11
CA ARG A 59 -3.14 -10.49 -5.74
C ARG A 59 -3.99 -11.00 -6.90
N GLN A 60 -3.83 -12.29 -7.23
CA GLN A 60 -4.62 -13.01 -8.22
C GLN A 60 -5.94 -13.48 -7.59
N LEU A 61 -6.72 -12.53 -7.09
CA LEU A 61 -8.00 -12.75 -6.41
C LEU A 61 -9.11 -12.00 -7.14
N TRP A 62 -10.34 -12.47 -7.01
CA TRP A 62 -11.50 -11.83 -7.63
C TRP A 62 -12.01 -10.64 -6.83
N TRP A 63 -11.67 -10.57 -5.54
CA TRP A 63 -12.16 -9.56 -4.62
C TRP A 63 -11.03 -8.64 -4.18
N GLY A 64 -11.18 -7.35 -4.50
CA GLY A 64 -10.27 -6.28 -4.12
C GLY A 64 -10.42 -5.09 -5.06
N HIS A 65 -9.63 -4.05 -4.82
CA HIS A 65 -9.55 -2.92 -5.75
C HIS A 65 -8.67 -3.32 -6.92
N GLN A 66 -9.19 -3.33 -8.14
CA GLN A 66 -8.40 -3.64 -9.33
C GLN A 66 -7.23 -2.65 -9.45
N ILE A 67 -6.04 -3.15 -9.79
CA ILE A 67 -4.85 -2.31 -9.89
C ILE A 67 -5.06 -1.31 -11.05
N PRO A 68 -4.84 -0.01 -10.83
CA PRO A 68 -5.01 1.01 -11.86
C PRO A 68 -3.77 1.08 -12.76
N ALA A 69 -3.43 -0.06 -13.37
CA ALA A 69 -2.34 -0.19 -14.33
C ALA A 69 -2.88 -0.84 -15.61
N TRP A 70 -2.42 -0.38 -16.76
CA TRP A 70 -2.83 -0.82 -18.07
C TRP A 70 -1.61 -1.16 -18.93
N TYR A 71 -1.76 -2.17 -19.76
CA TYR A 71 -0.75 -2.60 -20.72
C TYR A 71 -1.25 -2.31 -22.13
N HIS A 72 -0.46 -1.59 -22.92
CA HIS A 72 -0.80 -1.32 -24.31
C HIS A 72 -0.74 -2.61 -25.13
N ASN A 73 -1.81 -2.91 -25.87
CA ASN A 73 -2.06 -4.19 -26.52
C ASN A 73 -1.00 -4.56 -27.58
N GLU A 74 -0.36 -3.57 -28.21
CA GLU A 74 0.66 -3.81 -29.26
C GLU A 74 2.10 -3.64 -28.78
N THR A 75 2.35 -2.70 -27.85
CA THR A 75 3.71 -2.28 -27.48
C THR A 75 4.15 -2.86 -26.14
N GLY A 76 3.21 -3.29 -25.29
CA GLY A 76 3.48 -3.72 -23.93
C GLY A 76 3.87 -2.57 -22.99
N GLU A 77 3.69 -1.32 -23.42
CA GLU A 77 3.90 -0.15 -22.55
C GLU A 77 2.96 -0.20 -21.34
N ILE A 78 3.47 0.20 -20.17
CA ILE A 78 2.72 0.23 -18.92
C ILE A 78 2.28 1.67 -18.66
N TYR A 79 0.97 1.86 -18.52
CA TYR A 79 0.37 3.11 -18.04
C TYR A 79 -0.21 2.89 -16.64
N VAL A 80 0.01 3.84 -15.73
CA VAL A 80 -0.56 3.82 -14.37
C VAL A 80 -1.17 5.18 -14.10
N GLY A 81 -2.45 5.23 -13.72
CA GLY A 81 -3.20 6.47 -13.59
C GLY A 81 -4.48 6.31 -12.78
N GLU A 82 -4.96 7.38 -12.15
CA GLU A 82 -6.25 7.36 -11.45
C GLU A 82 -7.42 7.16 -12.42
N GLU A 83 -7.27 7.66 -13.64
CA GLU A 83 -8.21 7.50 -14.74
C GLU A 83 -7.63 6.55 -15.78
N ALA A 84 -8.51 5.87 -16.52
CA ALA A 84 -8.11 5.02 -17.63
C ALA A 84 -7.50 5.84 -18.79
N PRO A 85 -6.64 5.23 -19.63
CA PRO A 85 -6.19 5.85 -20.89
C PRO A 85 -7.35 6.35 -21.75
N GLU A 86 -7.16 7.48 -22.44
CA GLU A 86 -8.19 8.06 -23.32
C GLU A 86 -8.60 7.12 -24.46
N ASP A 87 -7.68 6.32 -24.99
CA ASP A 87 -7.85 5.38 -26.09
C ASP A 87 -7.93 3.92 -25.61
N ILE A 88 -8.78 3.67 -24.60
CA ILE A 88 -8.89 2.40 -23.86
C ILE A 88 -8.96 1.13 -24.72
N GLU A 89 -9.43 1.20 -25.97
CA GLU A 89 -9.46 0.06 -26.90
C GLU A 89 -8.05 -0.50 -27.20
N ASN A 90 -7.02 0.32 -27.06
CA ASN A 90 -5.62 -0.08 -27.23
C ASN A 90 -4.96 -0.59 -25.94
N TRP A 91 -5.70 -0.65 -24.83
CA TRP A 91 -5.17 -0.96 -23.51
C TRP A 91 -5.95 -2.08 -22.82
N THR A 92 -5.24 -2.91 -22.08
CA THR A 92 -5.85 -3.90 -21.18
C THR A 92 -5.43 -3.61 -19.75
N GLN A 93 -6.41 -3.41 -18.86
CA GLN A 93 -6.13 -3.21 -17.44
C GLN A 93 -5.59 -4.50 -16.80
N ASP A 94 -4.66 -4.37 -15.86
CA ASP A 94 -4.18 -5.47 -15.03
C ASP A 94 -5.37 -6.16 -14.32
N GLU A 95 -5.45 -7.48 -14.42
CA GLU A 95 -6.54 -8.27 -13.81
C GLU A 95 -6.33 -8.47 -12.31
N ASP A 96 -5.11 -8.21 -11.80
CA ASP A 96 -4.82 -8.33 -10.39
C ASP A 96 -5.54 -7.26 -9.56
N VAL A 97 -5.82 -7.62 -8.31
CA VAL A 97 -6.35 -6.71 -7.30
C VAL A 97 -5.30 -6.37 -6.26
N LEU A 98 -5.46 -5.22 -5.62
CA LEU A 98 -4.63 -4.78 -4.50
C LEU A 98 -4.88 -5.65 -3.27
N ASP A 99 -3.80 -5.90 -2.52
CA ASP A 99 -3.83 -6.55 -1.21
C ASP A 99 -4.82 -5.83 -0.27
N THR A 100 -5.59 -6.59 0.50
CA THR A 100 -6.52 -6.02 1.48
C THR A 100 -5.79 -5.17 2.53
N TRP A 101 -4.53 -5.50 2.84
CA TRP A 101 -3.70 -4.70 3.73
C TRP A 101 -3.29 -3.35 3.11
N PHE A 102 -3.28 -3.23 1.78
CA PHE A 102 -3.00 -1.98 1.07
C PHE A 102 -4.08 -0.94 1.33
N SER A 103 -5.35 -1.28 1.13
CA SER A 103 -6.46 -0.37 1.45
C SER A 103 -6.61 -0.15 2.96
N SER A 104 -6.38 -1.19 3.78
CA SER A 104 -6.44 -1.07 5.24
C SER A 104 -5.39 -0.11 5.82
N ALA A 105 -4.20 -0.03 5.19
CA ALA A 105 -3.15 0.89 5.61
C ALA A 105 -3.57 2.38 5.47
N LEU A 106 -4.56 2.67 4.63
CA LEU A 106 -5.07 4.03 4.39
C LEU A 106 -6.14 4.46 5.41
N TRP A 107 -6.58 3.54 6.28
CA TRP A 107 -7.65 3.79 7.25
C TRP A 107 -7.52 5.06 8.11
N PRO A 108 -6.33 5.44 8.60
CA PRO A 108 -6.18 6.62 9.47
C PRO A 108 -6.67 7.94 8.84
N PHE A 109 -6.81 7.99 7.51
CA PHE A 109 -7.23 9.19 6.79
C PHE A 109 -8.36 8.96 5.79
N SER A 110 -8.51 7.76 5.20
CA SER A 110 -9.54 7.48 4.19
C SER A 110 -10.98 7.63 4.72
N THR A 111 -11.15 7.52 6.03
CA THR A 111 -12.44 7.72 6.70
C THR A 111 -12.76 9.18 7.03
N LEU A 112 -11.81 10.10 6.81
CA LEU A 112 -11.89 11.50 7.20
C LEU A 112 -12.07 12.46 6.01
N GLY A 113 -12.40 11.93 4.83
CA GLY A 113 -12.59 12.72 3.60
C GLY A 113 -11.35 12.81 2.70
N TRP A 114 -10.23 12.19 3.09
CA TRP A 114 -9.08 12.01 2.19
C TRP A 114 -9.52 11.25 0.91
N PRO A 115 -9.09 11.67 -0.30
CA PRO A 115 -7.90 12.49 -0.59
C PRO A 115 -8.06 14.01 -0.47
N ASP A 116 -9.26 14.53 -0.19
CA ASP A 116 -9.45 15.97 0.03
C ASP A 116 -8.90 16.39 1.41
N THR A 117 -7.74 17.05 1.42
CA THR A 117 -7.10 17.52 2.65
C THR A 117 -7.76 18.77 3.25
N GLU A 118 -8.68 19.42 2.54
CA GLU A 118 -9.49 20.55 3.05
C GLU A 118 -10.78 20.05 3.72
N ALA A 119 -11.03 18.73 3.72
CA ALA A 119 -12.16 18.15 4.42
C ALA A 119 -12.07 18.45 5.93
N LYS A 120 -13.16 18.97 6.49
CA LYS A 120 -13.23 19.40 7.90
C LYS A 120 -12.84 18.30 8.90
N ASP A 121 -13.21 17.06 8.61
CA ASP A 121 -12.89 15.93 9.48
C ASP A 121 -11.39 15.56 9.41
N PHE A 122 -10.77 15.66 8.24
CA PHE A 122 -9.33 15.45 8.05
C PHE A 122 -8.53 16.47 8.87
N GLU A 123 -8.81 17.77 8.70
CA GLU A 123 -8.12 18.84 9.45
C GLU A 123 -8.31 18.74 10.96
N ARG A 124 -9.47 18.24 11.40
CA ARG A 124 -9.83 18.20 12.82
C ARG A 124 -9.26 16.99 13.55
N TYR A 125 -9.23 15.83 12.89
CA TYR A 125 -9.00 14.53 13.56
C TYR A 125 -7.74 13.80 13.12
N TYR A 126 -7.01 14.29 12.11
CA TYR A 126 -5.72 13.76 11.71
C TYR A 126 -4.59 14.76 12.03
N PRO A 127 -3.48 14.34 12.68
CA PRO A 127 -3.19 12.99 13.19
C PRO A 127 -4.02 12.63 14.43
N THR A 128 -4.30 11.34 14.60
CA THR A 128 -5.09 10.82 15.73
C THR A 128 -4.29 10.83 17.04
N ASN A 129 -4.99 10.99 18.18
CA ASN A 129 -4.40 10.96 19.54
C ASN A 129 -4.11 9.55 20.05
#